data_AF-R6NQW7-F1
#
_entry.id   AF-R6NQW7-F1
#
_cell.length_a   1.000
_cell.length_b   1.000
_cell.length_c   1.000
_cell.angle_alpha   90.00
_cell.angle_beta   90.00
_cell.angle_gamma   90.00
#
_symmetry.space_group_name_H-M   'P 1'
#
loop_
_entity.id
_entity.type
_entity.pdbx_description
1 polymer ?
#
loop_
_entity_poly.entity_id
_entity_poly.type
_entity_poly.pdbx_seq_one_letter_code
_entity_poly.pdbx_strand_id
1 'polypeptide(L)'
;MRSCETLIDRVERQLGGVTGREIVTALPLAMDKLERIIAREGDDDGERLKPYYIAQLVAEQIRSARAEAYFARVNQKSAGAIAPNALQSTVTILAQNFEGVKGASGNV
;
A
#
# COMPACT_ATOMS: atom_id res chain seq x y z
N MET A 1 -39.39 0.07 -11.88
CA MET A 1 -38.63 0.94 -10.98
C MET A 1 -37.15 0.81 -11.34
N ARG A 2 -36.49 1.85 -11.86
CA ARG A 2 -35.01 1.82 -11.96
C ARG A 2 -34.50 2.10 -10.55
N SER A 3 -33.85 1.12 -9.92
CA SER A 3 -33.23 1.32 -8.60
C SER A 3 -32.20 2.44 -8.72
N CYS A 4 -32.29 3.44 -7.85
CA CYS A 4 -31.31 4.51 -7.77
C CYS A 4 -30.04 3.90 -7.17
N GLU A 5 -29.00 3.77 -7.99
CA GLU A 5 -27.76 3.12 -7.58
C GLU A 5 -26.93 4.04 -6.68
N THR A 6 -26.59 3.57 -5.49
CA THR A 6 -25.80 4.33 -4.51
C THR A 6 -24.31 4.29 -4.80
N LEU A 7 -23.54 5.18 -4.16
CA LEU A 7 -22.08 5.14 -4.19
C LEU A 7 -21.55 3.79 -3.66
N ILE A 8 -22.17 3.27 -2.61
CA ILE A 8 -21.77 2.00 -1.98
C ILE A 8 -21.93 0.86 -2.98
N ASP A 9 -23.09 0.76 -3.64
CA ASP A 9 -23.35 -0.28 -4.65
C ASP A 9 -22.30 -0.26 -5.77
N ARG A 10 -21.93 0.94 -6.25
CA ARG A 10 -20.92 1.11 -7.31
C ARG A 10 -19.53 0.66 -6.87
N VAL A 11 -19.14 0.97 -5.63
CA VAL A 11 -17.85 0.57 -5.07
C VAL A 11 -17.83 -0.94 -4.79
N GLU A 12 -18.92 -1.50 -4.29
CA GLU A 12 -19.07 -2.95 -4.07
C GLU A 12 -18.93 -3.73 -5.37
N ARG A 13 -19.53 -3.27 -6.47
CA ARG A 13 -19.37 -3.90 -7.79
C ARG A 13 -17.90 -3.95 -8.25
N GLN A 14 -17.05 -3.04 -7.79
CA GLN A 14 -15.63 -3.02 -8.14
C GLN A 14 -14.76 -3.87 -7.22
N LEU A 15 -15.17 -4.06 -5.96
CA LEU A 15 -14.32 -4.68 -4.92
C LEU A 15 -14.86 -6.01 -4.38
N GLY A 16 -16.08 -6.42 -4.74
CA GLY A 16 -16.71 -7.67 -4.27
C GLY A 16 -17.17 -7.64 -2.81
N GLY A 17 -17.06 -6.50 -2.13
CA GLY A 17 -17.51 -6.28 -0.75
C GLY A 17 -16.84 -5.07 -0.11
N VAL A 18 -17.63 -4.21 0.51
CA VAL A 18 -17.16 -2.99 1.19
C VAL A 18 -17.93 -2.76 2.48
N THR A 19 -17.30 -2.16 3.47
CA THR A 19 -17.99 -1.71 4.67
C THR A 19 -18.33 -0.22 4.57
N GLY A 20 -19.41 0.21 5.23
CA GLY A 20 -19.72 1.64 5.33
C GLY A 20 -18.56 2.46 5.93
N ARG A 21 -17.79 1.88 6.85
CA ARG A 21 -16.60 2.52 7.44
C ARG A 21 -15.49 2.75 6.41
N GLU A 22 -15.23 1.78 5.55
CA GLU A 22 -14.26 1.94 4.45
C GLU A 22 -14.69 3.08 3.51
N ILE A 23 -15.98 3.17 3.18
CA ILE A 23 -16.52 4.25 2.36
C ILE A 23 -16.34 5.61 3.04
N VAL A 24 -16.75 5.76 4.30
CA VAL A 24 -16.64 7.01 5.06
C VAL A 24 -15.19 7.48 5.18
N THR A 25 -14.24 6.55 5.34
CA THR A 25 -12.81 6.88 5.44
C THR A 25 -12.22 7.25 4.08
N ALA A 26 -12.61 6.53 3.03
CA ALA A 26 -12.05 6.69 1.69
C ALA A 26 -12.61 7.90 0.93
N LEU A 27 -13.86 8.30 1.21
CA LEU A 27 -14.54 9.36 0.44
C LEU A 27 -13.82 10.72 0.51
N PRO A 28 -13.44 11.27 1.68
CA PRO A 28 -12.69 12.51 1.74
C PRO A 28 -11.37 12.45 0.94
N LEU A 29 -10.60 11.37 1.09
CA LEU A 29 -9.34 11.17 0.36
C LEU A 29 -9.53 11.09 -1.15
N ALA A 30 -10.63 10.47 -1.59
CA ALA A 30 -11.02 10.40 -2.99
C ALA A 30 -11.40 11.79 -3.54
N MET A 31 -12.10 12.61 -2.75
CA MET A 31 -12.45 13.99 -3.12
C MET A 31 -11.21 14.90 -3.20
N ASP A 32 -10.29 14.81 -2.24
CA ASP A 32 -9.01 15.54 -2.29
C ASP A 32 -8.16 15.13 -3.50
N LYS A 33 -8.24 13.85 -3.88
CA LYS A 33 -7.60 13.37 -5.11
C LYS A 33 -8.29 13.93 -6.36
N LEU A 34 -9.63 13.93 -6.38
CA LEU A 34 -10.42 14.48 -7.48
C LEU A 34 -10.12 15.97 -7.69
N GLU A 35 -10.10 16.76 -6.63
CA GLU A 35 -9.77 18.18 -6.68
C GLU A 35 -8.39 18.41 -7.30
N ARG A 36 -7.38 17.64 -6.89
CA ARG A 36 -6.02 17.71 -7.48
C ARG A 36 -5.99 17.31 -8.95
N ILE A 37 -6.80 16.32 -9.36
CA ILE A 37 -6.91 15.92 -10.77
C ILE A 37 -7.52 17.07 -11.58
N ILE A 38 -8.65 17.62 -11.13
CA ILE A 38 -9.33 18.73 -11.82
C ILE A 38 -8.42 19.96 -11.89
N ALA A 39 -7.74 20.32 -10.81
CA ALA A 39 -6.82 21.46 -10.79
C ALA A 39 -5.66 21.30 -11.79
N ARG A 40 -5.21 20.07 -12.04
CA ARG A 40 -4.09 19.78 -12.95
C ARG A 40 -4.54 19.59 -14.40
N GLU A 41 -5.67 18.93 -14.62
CA GLU A 41 -6.07 18.40 -15.92
C GLU A 41 -7.33 19.07 -16.49
N GLY A 42 -8.02 19.90 -15.69
CA GLY A 42 -9.33 20.46 -16.03
C GLY A 42 -10.46 19.43 -15.93
N ASP A 43 -11.69 19.90 -16.11
CA ASP A 43 -12.90 19.07 -16.22
C ASP A 43 -13.99 19.78 -17.04
N ASP A 44 -13.67 20.08 -18.30
CA ASP A 44 -14.48 20.94 -19.16
C ASP A 44 -15.90 20.39 -19.43
N ASP A 45 -16.08 19.07 -19.37
CA ASP A 45 -17.34 18.38 -19.62
C ASP A 45 -18.03 17.87 -18.34
N GLY A 46 -17.43 18.11 -17.16
CA GLY A 46 -17.94 17.63 -15.88
C GLY A 46 -17.90 16.10 -15.72
N GLU A 47 -17.16 15.38 -16.59
CA GLU A 47 -17.14 13.92 -16.59
C GLU A 47 -16.59 13.36 -15.27
N ARG A 48 -15.60 14.04 -14.66
CA ARG A 48 -14.94 13.58 -13.42
C ARG A 48 -15.81 13.76 -12.18
N LEU A 49 -16.84 14.60 -12.24
CA LEU A 49 -17.83 14.77 -11.17
C LEU A 49 -18.95 13.73 -11.23
N LYS A 50 -18.99 12.85 -12.24
CA LYS A 50 -20.02 11.84 -12.36
C LYS A 50 -19.87 10.75 -11.28
N PRO A 51 -20.98 10.16 -10.79
CA PRO A 51 -20.95 9.19 -9.69
C PRO A 51 -20.06 7.97 -9.93
N TYR A 52 -19.91 7.52 -11.18
CA TYR A 52 -19.06 6.38 -11.48
C TYR A 52 -17.57 6.70 -11.29
N TYR A 53 -17.15 7.93 -11.61
CA TYR A 53 -15.77 8.37 -11.48
C TYR A 53 -15.39 8.52 -10.01
N ILE A 54 -16.29 9.14 -9.22
CA ILE A 54 -16.16 9.23 -7.77
C ILE A 54 -16.06 7.82 -7.15
N ALA A 55 -16.93 6.88 -7.57
CA ALA A 55 -16.88 5.50 -7.09
C ALA A 55 -15.55 4.80 -7.43
N GLN A 56 -14.98 5.05 -8.60
CA GLN A 56 -13.66 4.54 -8.99
C GLN A 56 -12.56 5.08 -8.07
N LEU A 57 -12.56 6.37 -7.77
CA LEU A 57 -11.58 6.96 -6.85
C LEU A 57 -11.72 6.43 -5.42
N VAL A 58 -12.95 6.26 -4.93
CA VAL A 58 -13.21 5.65 -3.61
C VAL A 58 -12.72 4.21 -3.58
N ALA A 59 -13.02 3.42 -4.61
CA ALA A 59 -12.55 2.04 -4.71
C ALA A 59 -11.01 1.95 -4.73
N GLU A 60 -10.35 2.90 -5.38
CA GLU A 60 -8.90 3.01 -5.36
C GLU A 60 -8.36 3.27 -3.95
N GLN A 61 -8.91 4.23 -3.21
CA GLN A 61 -8.46 4.53 -1.84
C GLN A 61 -8.62 3.31 -0.92
N ILE A 62 -9.73 2.59 -1.04
CA ILE A 62 -9.97 1.37 -0.25
C ILE A 62 -8.97 0.28 -0.63
N ARG A 63 -8.70 0.07 -1.92
CA ARG A 63 -7.71 -0.91 -2.38
C ARG A 63 -6.32 -0.59 -1.83
N SER A 64 -5.92 0.68 -1.88
CA SER A 64 -4.64 1.14 -1.36
C SER A 64 -4.51 0.90 0.15
N ALA A 65 -5.54 1.26 0.94
CA ALA A 65 -5.54 1.03 2.38
C ALA A 65 -5.50 -0.47 2.75
N ARG A 66 -6.24 -1.31 2.03
CA ARG A 66 -6.20 -2.78 2.21
C ARG A 66 -4.81 -3.35 1.90
N ALA A 67 -4.18 -2.88 0.82
CA ALA A 67 -2.83 -3.30 0.44
C ALA A 67 -1.79 -2.89 1.49
N GLU A 68 -1.84 -1.64 1.97
CA GLU A 68 -0.97 -1.14 3.03
C GLU A 68 -1.10 -1.99 4.31
N ALA A 69 -2.32 -2.26 4.76
CA ALA A 69 -2.58 -3.11 5.92
C ALA A 69 -2.04 -4.54 5.74
N TYR A 70 -2.17 -5.10 4.52
CA TYR A 70 -1.61 -6.40 4.19
C TYR A 70 -0.07 -6.39 4.28
N PHE A 71 0.59 -5.42 3.67
CA PHE A 71 2.05 -5.32 3.69
C PHE A 71 2.60 -5.09 5.10
N ALA A 72 1.95 -4.22 5.89
CA ALA A 72 2.29 -4.02 7.30
C ALA A 72 2.25 -5.34 8.09
N ARG A 73 1.19 -6.15 7.89
CA ARG A 73 1.05 -7.45 8.52
C ARG A 73 2.14 -8.44 8.07
N VAL A 74 2.47 -8.48 6.79
CA VAL A 74 3.53 -9.36 6.26
C VAL A 74 4.88 -8.98 6.84
N ASN A 75 5.20 -7.68 6.87
CA ASN A 75 6.47 -7.18 7.41
C ASN A 75 6.64 -7.52 8.89
N GLN A 76 5.57 -7.41 9.71
CA GLN A 76 5.62 -7.82 11.12
C GLN A 76 5.93 -9.31 11.29
N LYS A 77 5.33 -10.18 10.46
CA LYS A 77 5.62 -11.63 10.50
C LYS A 77 7.08 -11.92 10.13
N SER A 78 7.60 -11.25 9.11
CA SER A 78 8.99 -11.41 8.67
C SER A 78 9.98 -10.90 9.72
N ALA A 79 9.69 -9.77 10.37
CA ALA A 79 10.51 -9.25 11.46
C ALA A 79 10.53 -10.18 12.69
N GLY A 80 9.40 -10.83 13.00
CA GLY A 80 9.33 -11.84 14.06
C GLY A 80 9.99 -13.18 13.69
N ALA A 81 10.20 -13.45 12.39
CA ALA A 81 10.84 -14.68 11.91
C ALA A 81 12.37 -14.60 11.86
N ILE A 82 12.95 -13.40 11.88
CA ILE A 82 14.40 -13.21 12.00
C ILE A 82 14.72 -13.11 13.50
N ALA A 83 15.19 -14.21 14.09
CA ALA A 83 15.72 -14.18 15.45
C ALA A 83 16.85 -13.13 15.51
N PRO A 84 16.84 -12.18 16.48
CA PRO A 84 17.86 -11.13 16.57
C PRO A 84 19.29 -11.69 16.69
N ASN A 85 19.41 -12.93 17.15
CA ASN A 85 20.62 -13.71 17.34
C ASN A 85 21.22 -14.22 16.01
N ALA A 86 20.40 -14.37 14.95
CA ALA A 86 20.84 -14.90 13.67
C ALA A 86 21.69 -13.89 12.87
N LEU A 87 21.37 -12.60 12.96
CA LEU A 87 22.15 -11.52 12.33
C LEU A 87 23.47 -11.25 13.06
N GLN A 88 23.48 -11.34 14.40
CA GLN A 88 24.69 -11.22 15.20
C GLN A 88 25.69 -12.35 14.90
N SER A 89 25.21 -13.59 14.75
CA SER A 89 26.05 -14.75 14.41
C SER A 89 26.69 -14.62 13.02
N THR A 90 25.93 -14.21 12.00
CA THR A 90 26.49 -14.05 10.64
C THR A 90 27.48 -12.89 10.54
N VAL A 91 27.23 -11.77 11.22
CA VAL A 91 28.20 -10.66 11.31
C VAL A 91 29.47 -11.09 12.04
N THR A 92 29.34 -11.88 13.10
CA THR A 92 30.49 -12.41 13.88
C THR A 92 31.32 -13.40 13.05
N ILE A 93 30.68 -14.33 12.33
CA ILE A 93 31.35 -15.29 11.46
C ILE A 93 32.08 -14.58 10.32
N LEU A 94 31.45 -13.57 9.70
CA LEU A 94 32.10 -12.78 8.67
C LEU A 94 33.31 -12.02 9.22
N ALA A 95 33.17 -11.38 10.39
CA ALA A 95 34.27 -10.65 11.03
C ALA A 95 35.48 -11.56 11.35
N GLN A 96 35.24 -12.79 11.84
CA GLN A 96 36.30 -13.76 12.13
C GLN A 96 37.07 -14.20 10.87
N ASN A 97 36.38 -14.31 9.73
CA ASN A 97 37.00 -14.68 8.46
C ASN A 97 37.81 -13.55 7.82
N PHE A 98 37.53 -12.28 8.15
CA PHE A 98 38.32 -11.15 7.68
C PHE A 98 39.65 -10.98 8.42
N GLU A 99 39.74 -11.38 9.69
CA GLU A 99 41.01 -11.31 10.45
C GLU A 99 42.02 -12.39 10.03
N GLY A 100 41.54 -13.53 9.52
CA GLY A 100 42.39 -14.64 9.04
C GLY A 100 43.18 -14.36 7.75
N VAL A 101 42.87 -13.29 7.01
CA VAL A 101 43.53 -12.97 5.72
C VAL A 101 44.82 -12.14 5.90
N LYS A 102 45.07 -11.56 7.09
CA LYS A 102 46.28 -10.75 7.34
C LYS A 102 47.57 -11.57 7.57
N GLY A 103 47.51 -12.90 7.61
CA GLY A 103 48.65 -13.78 7.90
C GLY A 103 49.41 -14.35 6.70
N ALA A 104 48.94 -14.14 5.46
CA ALA A 104 49.54 -14.74 4.26
C ALA A 104 50.39 -13.73 3.47
N SER A 105 51.36 -13.07 4.11
CA SER A 105 52.52 -12.50 3.42
C SER A 105 53.71 -13.38 3.75
N GLY A 106 53.92 -14.37 2.88
CA GLY A 106 55.07 -15.27 2.94
C GLY A 106 56.36 -14.53 2.62
N ASN A 107 57.38 -14.79 3.42
CA ASN A 107 58.78 -14.61 3.07
C ASN A 107 59.06 -15.20 1.68
N VAL A 108 59.45 -14.35 0.74
CA VAL A 108 60.41 -14.63 -0.34
C VAL A 108 61.27 -13.38 -0.51
#